data_AF-A0AAV5B3E9-F1
#
_entry.id   AF-A0AAV5B3E9-F1
#
_cell.length_a   1.000
_cell.length_b   1.000
_cell.length_c   1.000
_cell.angle_alpha   90.00
_cell.angle_beta   90.00
_cell.angle_gamma   90.00
#
_symmetry.space_group_name_H-M   'P 1'
#
loop_
_entity.id
_entity.type
_entity.pdbx_description
1 polymer ?
#
loop_
_entity_poly.entity_id
_entity_poly.type
_entity_poly.pdbx_seq_one_letter_code
_entity_poly.pdbx_strand_id
1 'polypeptide(L)'
;MIHGTPRGFRDILPEEALAREALADTVRRVFSDHGYLPVETPLLESREVLERAGRIRGVPFQLIDADDRLLMLRPDLTLPIARLVAGRMGEGDLPARLRYAAPVVREQRSLSGEARQFTQLGVELVGAPDGEAEAEVVGILMETLGAVGLSGCTVVCGSVRPLAAAIGAAGVSRAEADRILALVHSSDLVGLDAFVASLDVPGPAAAALRGLPRSMGGVEALDAVDALLGAAGVAEADRGTAELRALAGAVASGPVPLAFDFSIANSFDYYTGLVFKAFAPGFSSSVASGGRYDAVLANLDVPAVGACGFALSLERLQGALDVRDGGGDDRPLRVAVPKGSLFGPCVDLLEAAGLPVDDLRDPGRRLVVAAGDVEYVIVRATDAPAFVAWGGADCGVCGTDSLFEADLDLVQLEDLRFGACRFVVAEPAGSAGAADAAFARRGSYRVATKYPRVTQAYFDSVGCPVDILALHGNIELGPIVGMADRIVDITATGTTLRENDLVVVADDVMDCSARFFAGPAAFRSDARIRALGARLRDAVEKG
;
A
#
# COMPACT_ATOMS: atom_id res chain seq x y z
N MET A 1 -10.67 37.15 -13.82
CA MET A 1 -9.91 36.29 -12.88
C MET A 1 -9.40 35.12 -13.71
N ILE A 2 -8.10 34.89 -13.77
CA ILE A 2 -7.59 33.70 -14.48
C ILE A 2 -7.87 32.52 -13.54
N HIS A 3 -8.74 31.60 -13.98
CA HIS A 3 -8.97 30.35 -13.26
C HIS A 3 -7.71 29.48 -13.43
N GLY A 4 -7.23 28.90 -12.34
CA GLY A 4 -6.06 28.02 -12.34
C GLY A 4 -6.35 26.67 -13.03
N THR A 5 -5.32 25.82 -13.10
CA THR A 5 -5.43 24.46 -13.61
C THR A 5 -6.43 23.61 -12.79
N PRO A 6 -7.06 22.58 -13.39
CA PRO A 6 -7.92 21.66 -12.65
C PRO A 6 -7.17 20.99 -11.48
N ARG A 7 -7.90 20.60 -10.43
CA ARG A 7 -7.32 19.92 -9.25
C ARG A 7 -6.45 18.73 -9.67
N GLY A 8 -5.23 18.68 -9.15
CA GLY A 8 -4.27 17.59 -9.40
C GLY A 8 -3.49 17.71 -10.72
N PHE A 9 -3.66 18.81 -11.46
CA PHE A 9 -2.92 19.15 -12.66
C PHE A 9 -2.10 20.43 -12.41
N ARG A 10 -0.92 20.53 -13.01
CA ARG A 10 -0.04 21.69 -12.86
C ARG A 10 0.69 22.02 -14.16
N ASP A 11 1.01 23.29 -14.32
CA ASP A 11 1.96 23.74 -15.34
C ASP A 11 3.39 23.44 -14.89
N ILE A 12 4.26 23.12 -15.85
CA ILE A 12 5.69 22.88 -15.62
C ILE A 12 6.45 24.06 -16.21
N LEU A 13 7.19 24.79 -15.37
CA LEU A 13 7.95 25.96 -15.79
C LEU A 13 9.24 25.55 -16.53
N PRO A 14 9.86 26.43 -17.34
CA PRO A 14 11.00 26.07 -18.20
C PRO A 14 12.19 25.42 -17.47
N GLU A 15 12.56 25.90 -16.28
CA GLU A 15 13.66 25.32 -15.49
C GLU A 15 13.36 23.88 -15.06
N GLU A 16 12.14 23.64 -14.55
CA GLU A 16 11.69 22.29 -14.22
C GLU A 16 11.58 21.42 -15.47
N ALA A 17 11.10 21.97 -16.59
CA ALA A 17 10.98 21.25 -17.86
C ALA A 17 12.34 20.77 -18.39
N LEU A 18 13.39 21.60 -18.29
CA LEU A 18 14.75 21.23 -18.67
C LEU A 18 15.31 20.10 -17.79
N ALA A 19 15.10 20.18 -16.46
CA ALA A 19 15.52 19.13 -15.55
C ALA A 19 14.79 17.80 -15.84
N ARG A 20 13.48 17.87 -16.13
CA ARG A 20 12.66 16.71 -16.54
C ARG A 20 13.15 16.08 -17.84
N GLU A 21 13.48 16.91 -18.83
CA GLU A 21 13.98 16.47 -20.12
C GLU A 21 15.30 15.72 -19.97
N ALA A 22 16.28 16.30 -19.28
CA ALA A 22 17.59 15.70 -19.06
C ALA A 22 17.51 14.35 -18.31
N LEU A 23 16.65 14.27 -17.29
CA LEU A 23 16.41 13.05 -16.55
C LEU A 23 15.75 11.98 -17.43
N ALA A 24 14.72 12.35 -18.19
CA ALA A 24 14.05 11.43 -19.10
C ALA A 24 14.97 10.96 -20.24
N ASP A 25 15.87 11.82 -20.75
CA ASP A 25 16.87 11.45 -21.75
C ASP A 25 17.88 10.45 -21.21
N THR A 26 18.33 10.63 -19.97
CA THR A 26 19.24 9.67 -19.32
C THR A 26 18.60 8.29 -19.23
N VAL A 27 17.34 8.21 -18.79
CA VAL A 27 16.57 6.97 -18.74
C VAL A 27 16.36 6.36 -20.13
N ARG A 28 15.95 7.17 -21.12
CA ARG A 28 15.77 6.71 -22.51
C ARG A 28 17.04 6.14 -23.12
N ARG A 29 18.19 6.74 -22.82
CA ARG A 29 19.49 6.28 -23.31
C ARG A 29 19.80 4.87 -22.80
N VAL A 30 19.66 4.63 -21.50
CA VAL A 30 19.84 3.29 -20.90
C VAL A 30 18.95 2.27 -21.62
N PHE A 31 17.66 2.56 -21.80
CA PHE A 31 16.75 1.64 -22.49
C PHE A 31 17.18 1.37 -23.94
N SER A 32 17.63 2.42 -24.65
CA SER A 32 18.10 2.29 -26.03
C SER A 32 19.41 1.51 -26.16
N ASP A 33 20.32 1.63 -25.20
CA ASP A 33 21.59 0.89 -25.18
C ASP A 33 21.35 -0.62 -25.01
N HIS A 34 20.22 -1.00 -24.38
CA HIS A 34 19.73 -2.38 -24.29
C HIS A 34 18.81 -2.82 -25.45
N GLY A 35 18.70 -2.01 -26.51
CA GLY A 35 17.94 -2.35 -27.71
C GLY A 35 16.43 -2.22 -27.59
N TYR A 36 15.91 -1.55 -26.55
CA TYR A 36 14.47 -1.30 -26.44
C TYR A 36 14.02 -0.21 -27.42
N LEU A 37 13.05 -0.57 -28.25
CA LEU A 37 12.51 0.27 -29.31
C LEU A 37 11.35 1.14 -28.79
N PRO A 38 11.27 2.42 -29.20
CA PRO A 38 10.19 3.29 -28.75
C PRO A 38 8.84 2.81 -29.29
N VAL A 39 7.82 2.84 -28.43
CA VAL A 39 6.42 2.60 -28.79
C VAL A 39 5.53 3.72 -28.24
N GLU A 40 4.48 4.03 -28.98
CA GLU A 40 3.45 4.98 -28.58
C GLU A 40 2.07 4.34 -28.71
N THR A 41 1.25 4.54 -27.69
CA THR A 41 -0.16 4.15 -27.68
C THR A 41 -1.03 5.40 -27.65
N PRO A 42 -2.30 5.30 -28.09
CA PRO A 42 -3.27 6.39 -27.96
C PRO A 42 -3.38 6.90 -26.51
N LEU A 43 -3.72 8.18 -26.36
CA LEU A 43 -4.06 8.75 -25.05
C LEU A 43 -5.42 8.25 -24.55
N LEU A 44 -6.36 8.04 -25.48
CA LEU A 44 -7.71 7.54 -25.25
C LEU A 44 -7.78 6.06 -25.60
N GLU A 45 -8.28 5.26 -24.68
CA GLU A 45 -8.41 3.82 -24.79
C GLU A 45 -9.87 3.38 -24.59
N SER A 46 -10.24 2.26 -25.21
CA SER A 46 -11.51 1.61 -24.91
C SER A 46 -11.41 0.93 -23.55
N ARG A 47 -12.33 1.30 -22.65
CA ARG A 47 -12.38 0.72 -21.30
C ARG A 47 -12.59 -0.79 -21.34
N GLU A 48 -13.53 -1.25 -22.17
CA GLU A 48 -13.86 -2.67 -22.33
C GLU A 48 -12.63 -3.51 -22.73
N VAL A 49 -11.82 -3.00 -23.66
CA VAL A 49 -10.64 -3.73 -24.15
C VAL A 49 -9.56 -3.84 -23.07
N LEU A 50 -9.34 -2.79 -22.28
CA LEU A 50 -8.35 -2.82 -21.21
C LEU A 50 -8.83 -3.63 -20.00
N GLU A 51 -10.13 -3.59 -19.67
CA GLU A 51 -10.72 -4.44 -18.63
C GLU A 51 -10.66 -5.92 -18.99
N ARG A 52 -10.75 -6.24 -20.29
CA ARG A 52 -10.50 -7.60 -20.78
C ARG A 52 -9.07 -8.03 -20.53
N ALA A 53 -8.09 -7.15 -20.76
CA ALA A 53 -6.67 -7.46 -20.55
C ALA A 53 -6.35 -7.74 -19.07
N GLY A 54 -6.90 -6.94 -18.16
CA GLY A 54 -6.72 -7.13 -16.73
C GLY A 54 -7.30 -6.01 -15.88
N ARG A 55 -7.01 -6.05 -14.58
CA ARG A 55 -7.48 -5.03 -13.64
C ARG A 55 -6.80 -3.68 -13.94
N ILE A 56 -7.61 -2.69 -14.30
CA ILE A 56 -7.13 -1.32 -14.54
C ILE A 56 -6.60 -0.72 -13.23
N ARG A 57 -5.41 -0.10 -13.29
CA ARG A 57 -4.76 0.52 -12.15
C ARG A 57 -5.39 1.86 -11.80
N GLY A 58 -5.84 2.00 -10.56
CA GLY A 58 -6.51 3.22 -10.09
C GLY A 58 -7.85 3.43 -10.78
N VAL A 59 -8.51 4.55 -10.47
CA VAL A 59 -9.74 4.92 -11.16
C VAL A 59 -9.34 5.70 -12.42
N PRO A 60 -9.74 5.29 -13.63
CA PRO A 60 -9.43 6.05 -14.83
C PRO A 60 -10.36 7.26 -14.98
N PHE A 61 -9.87 8.33 -15.60
CA PHE A 61 -10.74 9.39 -16.11
C PHE A 61 -11.56 8.83 -17.27
N GLN A 62 -12.86 9.11 -17.25
CA GLN A 62 -13.80 8.60 -18.25
C GLN A 62 -14.47 9.75 -18.97
N LEU A 63 -14.71 9.55 -20.26
CA LEU A 63 -15.43 10.47 -21.12
C LEU A 63 -16.29 9.69 -22.10
N ILE A 64 -17.31 10.35 -22.62
CA ILE A 64 -18.16 9.82 -23.69
C ILE A 64 -17.82 10.64 -24.94
N ASP A 65 -17.49 9.97 -26.04
CA ASP A 65 -17.21 10.65 -27.31
C ASP A 65 -18.52 11.11 -28.01
N ALA A 66 -18.38 11.72 -29.18
CA ALA A 66 -19.53 12.23 -29.94
C ALA A 66 -20.44 11.12 -30.50
N ASP A 67 -19.99 9.86 -30.48
CA ASP A 67 -20.72 8.67 -30.94
C ASP A 67 -21.21 7.82 -29.74
N ASP A 68 -21.36 8.43 -28.56
CA ASP A 68 -21.81 7.81 -27.31
C ASP A 68 -20.94 6.66 -26.79
N ARG A 69 -19.67 6.58 -27.20
CA ARG A 69 -18.75 5.53 -26.74
C ARG A 69 -18.06 5.95 -25.45
N LEU A 70 -18.08 5.06 -24.46
CA LEU A 70 -17.32 5.23 -23.23
C LEU A 70 -15.84 4.99 -23.49
N LEU A 71 -15.05 6.06 -23.41
CA LEU A 71 -13.60 6.06 -23.50
C LEU A 71 -12.99 6.37 -22.13
N MET A 72 -11.71 6.05 -22.01
CA MET A 72 -10.92 6.43 -20.86
C MET A 72 -9.59 7.03 -21.26
N LEU A 73 -9.09 7.97 -20.46
CA LEU A 73 -7.69 8.35 -20.53
C LEU A 73 -6.85 7.26 -19.87
N ARG A 74 -5.73 6.89 -20.50
CA ARG A 74 -4.86 5.82 -20.01
C ARG A 74 -4.30 6.09 -18.58
N PRO A 75 -4.43 5.14 -17.63
CA PRO A 75 -3.91 5.27 -16.26
C PRO A 75 -2.54 4.60 -16.05
N ASP A 76 -2.11 3.81 -17.03
CA ASP A 76 -0.79 3.20 -17.18
C ASP A 76 -0.51 2.95 -18.67
N LEU A 77 0.70 2.45 -19.00
CA LEU A 77 1.12 2.12 -20.36
C LEU A 77 1.27 0.62 -20.62
N THR A 78 1.32 -0.21 -19.58
CA THR A 78 1.49 -1.67 -19.70
C THR A 78 0.28 -2.31 -20.39
N LEU A 79 -0.96 -2.01 -19.97
CA LEU A 79 -2.14 -2.59 -20.62
C LEU A 79 -2.32 -2.08 -22.07
N PRO A 80 -2.16 -0.78 -22.38
CA PRO A 80 -2.13 -0.31 -23.77
C PRO A 80 -1.06 -0.98 -24.64
N ILE A 81 0.13 -1.23 -24.11
CA ILE A 81 1.21 -1.89 -24.85
C ILE A 81 0.89 -3.38 -25.06
N ALA A 82 0.40 -4.08 -24.04
CA ALA A 82 -0.09 -5.45 -24.18
C ALA A 82 -1.16 -5.56 -25.29
N ARG A 83 -2.12 -4.62 -25.32
CA ARG A 83 -3.13 -4.50 -26.38
C ARG A 83 -2.49 -4.27 -27.75
N LEU A 84 -1.48 -3.40 -27.83
CA LEU A 84 -0.77 -3.14 -29.08
C LEU A 84 -0.06 -4.39 -29.59
N VAL A 85 0.66 -5.09 -28.73
CA VAL A 85 1.37 -6.33 -29.08
C VAL A 85 0.38 -7.37 -29.58
N ALA A 86 -0.68 -7.65 -28.80
CA ALA A 86 -1.69 -8.64 -29.17
C ALA A 86 -2.43 -8.32 -30.47
N GLY A 87 -2.64 -7.03 -30.78
CA GLY A 87 -3.40 -6.61 -31.95
C GLY A 87 -2.57 -6.35 -33.21
N ARG A 88 -1.26 -6.14 -33.10
CA ARG A 88 -0.43 -5.63 -34.22
C ARG A 88 0.91 -6.32 -34.42
N MET A 89 1.37 -7.13 -33.47
CA MET A 89 2.66 -7.84 -33.58
C MET A 89 2.39 -9.33 -33.76
N GLY A 90 3.14 -9.97 -34.66
CA GLY A 90 3.07 -11.42 -34.89
C GLY A 90 4.18 -12.19 -34.15
N GLU A 91 4.18 -13.51 -34.28
CA GLU A 91 5.22 -14.37 -33.68
C GLU A 91 6.65 -13.98 -34.12
N GLY A 92 6.82 -13.53 -35.36
CA GLY A 92 8.12 -13.11 -35.90
C GLY A 92 8.67 -11.80 -35.33
N ASP A 93 7.85 -11.04 -34.59
CA ASP A 93 8.26 -9.80 -33.92
C ASP A 93 8.71 -10.04 -32.47
N LEU A 94 8.60 -11.28 -31.96
CA LEU A 94 8.98 -11.67 -30.61
C LEU A 94 10.39 -12.29 -30.56
N PRO A 95 11.16 -12.11 -29.46
CA PRO A 95 10.83 -11.30 -28.29
C PRO A 95 10.87 -9.79 -28.57
N ALA A 96 9.82 -9.08 -28.17
CA ALA A 96 9.70 -7.64 -28.36
C ALA A 96 10.24 -6.88 -27.14
N ARG A 97 11.20 -5.97 -27.37
CA ARG A 97 11.76 -5.04 -26.38
C ARG A 97 11.23 -3.64 -26.64
N LEU A 98 10.24 -3.20 -25.87
CA LEU A 98 9.52 -1.95 -26.10
C LEU A 98 9.75 -0.96 -24.96
N ARG A 99 10.05 0.30 -25.28
CA ARG A 99 10.18 1.39 -24.29
C ARG A 99 9.17 2.51 -24.54
N TYR A 100 8.82 3.22 -23.48
CA TYR A 100 7.88 4.33 -23.53
C TYR A 100 8.26 5.45 -22.58
N ALA A 101 7.79 6.66 -22.92
CA ALA A 101 7.91 7.85 -22.09
C ALA A 101 6.70 8.75 -22.35
N ALA A 102 5.68 8.68 -21.48
CA ALA A 102 4.44 9.42 -21.72
C ALA A 102 3.69 9.79 -20.43
N PRO A 103 2.87 10.86 -20.46
CA PRO A 103 1.96 11.17 -19.37
C PRO A 103 0.85 10.12 -19.27
N VAL A 104 0.45 9.85 -18.02
CA VAL A 104 -0.73 9.07 -17.66
C VAL A 104 -1.55 9.86 -16.64
N VAL A 105 -2.83 9.51 -16.51
CA VAL A 105 -3.74 10.18 -15.59
C VAL A 105 -4.51 9.20 -14.73
N ARG A 106 -4.72 9.56 -13.47
CA ARG A 106 -5.52 8.75 -12.53
C ARG A 106 -6.48 9.65 -11.79
N GLU A 107 -7.71 9.21 -11.69
CA GLU A 107 -8.67 9.82 -10.80
C GLU A 107 -8.26 9.65 -9.35
N GLN A 108 -8.44 10.72 -8.58
CA GLN A 108 -8.07 10.78 -7.18
C GLN A 108 -9.16 11.49 -6.40
N ARG A 109 -9.49 10.92 -5.24
CA ARG A 109 -10.41 11.53 -4.29
C ARG A 109 -9.86 12.90 -3.87
N SER A 110 -10.76 13.82 -3.53
CA SER A 110 -10.38 15.09 -2.93
C SER A 110 -9.53 14.85 -1.68
N LEU A 111 -8.57 15.75 -1.40
CA LEU A 111 -7.77 15.74 -0.17
C LEU A 111 -6.79 14.55 0.00
N SER A 112 -6.52 13.78 -1.06
CA SER A 112 -5.52 12.69 -1.00
C SER A 112 -4.06 13.17 -1.02
N GLY A 113 -3.82 14.43 -1.39
CA GLY A 113 -2.47 14.96 -1.60
C GLY A 113 -1.78 14.47 -2.87
N GLU A 114 -2.46 13.65 -3.69
CA GLU A 114 -1.87 13.05 -4.90
C GLU A 114 -2.15 13.87 -6.17
N ALA A 115 -1.16 13.89 -7.07
CA ALA A 115 -1.34 14.40 -8.42
C ALA A 115 -2.25 13.47 -9.25
N ARG A 116 -2.99 14.05 -10.20
CA ARG A 116 -3.88 13.32 -11.12
C ARG A 116 -3.26 13.11 -12.50
N GLN A 117 -2.10 13.73 -12.76
CA GLN A 117 -1.27 13.52 -13.94
C GLN A 117 0.20 13.40 -13.53
N PHE A 118 0.91 12.44 -14.12
CA PHE A 118 2.35 12.25 -13.95
C PHE A 118 2.93 11.53 -15.17
N THR A 119 4.25 11.57 -15.35
CA THR A 119 4.94 10.95 -16.50
C THR A 119 5.50 9.59 -16.12
N GLN A 120 5.15 8.56 -16.90
CA GLN A 120 5.75 7.23 -16.79
C GLN A 120 6.85 7.04 -17.83
N LEU A 121 7.95 6.45 -17.39
CA LEU A 121 9.05 5.96 -18.23
C LEU A 121 9.16 4.47 -17.96
N GLY A 122 9.22 3.62 -18.98
CA GLY A 122 9.25 2.19 -18.73
C GLY A 122 9.61 1.36 -19.93
N VAL A 123 9.72 0.06 -19.65
CA VAL A 123 10.03 -0.97 -20.63
C VAL A 123 9.07 -2.15 -20.46
N GLU A 124 8.69 -2.77 -21.56
CA GLU A 124 7.97 -4.04 -21.61
C GLU A 124 8.77 -5.01 -22.49
N LEU A 125 9.10 -6.18 -21.94
CA LEU A 125 9.72 -7.30 -22.62
C LEU A 125 8.68 -8.40 -22.78
N VAL A 126 8.34 -8.73 -24.02
CA VAL A 126 7.28 -9.68 -24.35
C VAL A 126 7.82 -10.83 -25.19
N GLY A 127 7.50 -12.07 -24.81
CA GLY A 127 7.87 -13.28 -25.54
C GLY A 127 9.30 -13.78 -25.32
N ALA A 128 9.99 -13.24 -24.32
CA ALA A 128 11.28 -13.77 -23.89
C ALA A 128 11.10 -15.00 -22.97
N PRO A 129 12.09 -15.92 -22.91
CA PRO A 129 12.04 -17.07 -22.02
C PRO A 129 11.98 -16.67 -20.53
N ASP A 130 11.31 -17.52 -19.75
CA ASP A 130 11.23 -17.44 -18.30
C ASP A 130 12.62 -17.35 -17.65
N GLY A 131 12.79 -16.45 -16.68
CA GLY A 131 14.03 -16.22 -15.94
C GLY A 131 14.99 -15.26 -16.67
N GLU A 132 15.11 -15.37 -18.00
CA GLU A 132 15.93 -14.45 -18.80
C GLU A 132 15.30 -13.06 -18.85
N ALA A 133 13.97 -13.00 -19.03
CA ALA A 133 13.25 -11.74 -19.10
C ALA A 133 13.34 -10.93 -17.80
N GLU A 134 13.18 -11.61 -16.66
CA GLU A 134 13.27 -11.02 -15.33
C GLU A 134 14.66 -10.47 -15.04
N ALA A 135 15.72 -11.24 -15.34
CA ALA A 135 17.09 -10.80 -15.15
C ALA A 135 17.44 -9.57 -16.00
N GLU A 136 17.02 -9.56 -17.28
CA GLU A 136 17.23 -8.43 -18.17
C GLU A 136 16.51 -7.17 -17.65
N VAL A 137 15.21 -7.28 -17.38
CA VAL A 137 14.37 -6.14 -16.97
C VAL A 137 14.80 -5.57 -15.62
N VAL A 138 15.12 -6.42 -14.63
CA VAL A 138 15.64 -5.98 -13.33
C VAL A 138 17.04 -5.37 -13.47
N GLY A 139 17.91 -5.96 -14.29
CA GLY A 139 19.23 -5.42 -14.59
C GLY A 139 19.17 -4.01 -15.19
N ILE A 140 18.29 -3.80 -16.17
CA ILE A 140 18.04 -2.49 -16.79
C ILE A 140 17.53 -1.48 -15.75
N LEU A 141 16.63 -1.89 -14.85
CA LEU A 141 16.17 -1.02 -13.77
C LEU A 141 17.33 -0.60 -12.86
N MET A 142 18.18 -1.55 -12.44
CA MET A 142 19.34 -1.26 -11.58
C MET A 142 20.31 -0.31 -12.28
N GLU A 143 20.64 -0.57 -13.55
CA GLU A 143 21.48 0.32 -14.36
C GLU A 143 20.87 1.72 -14.50
N THR A 144 19.56 1.79 -14.76
CA THR A 144 18.83 3.07 -14.88
C THR A 144 18.94 3.87 -13.59
N LEU A 145 18.71 3.26 -12.44
CA LEU A 145 18.83 3.90 -11.12
C LEU A 145 20.27 4.39 -10.84
N GLY A 146 21.27 3.61 -11.25
CA GLY A 146 22.68 4.02 -11.20
C GLY A 146 22.99 5.21 -12.12
N ALA A 147 22.49 5.19 -13.36
CA ALA A 147 22.74 6.22 -14.36
C ALA A 147 22.10 7.57 -14.03
N VAL A 148 20.92 7.57 -13.39
CA VAL A 148 20.27 8.81 -12.91
C VAL A 148 20.90 9.35 -11.62
N GLY A 149 21.84 8.61 -11.00
CA GLY A 149 22.56 9.06 -9.81
C GLY A 149 21.81 8.88 -8.49
N LEU A 150 20.83 7.99 -8.41
CA LEU A 150 20.11 7.68 -7.15
C LEU A 150 20.95 6.77 -6.25
N SER A 151 21.91 7.35 -5.53
CA SER A 151 22.76 6.62 -4.58
C SER A 151 21.95 6.05 -3.41
N GLY A 152 22.30 4.84 -2.95
CA GLY A 152 21.64 4.19 -1.81
C GLY A 152 20.26 3.60 -2.13
N CYS A 153 19.81 3.67 -3.38
CA CYS A 153 18.60 2.98 -3.80
C CYS A 153 18.73 1.47 -3.57
N THR A 154 17.61 0.78 -3.37
CA THR A 154 17.56 -0.69 -3.32
C THR A 154 16.44 -1.18 -4.22
N VAL A 155 16.71 -2.18 -5.05
CA VAL A 155 15.68 -2.93 -5.78
C VAL A 155 15.23 -4.08 -4.89
N VAL A 156 13.95 -4.10 -4.57
CA VAL A 156 13.33 -5.09 -3.71
C VAL A 156 12.45 -6.00 -4.57
N CYS A 157 12.72 -7.30 -4.53
CA CYS A 157 12.02 -8.34 -5.29
C CYS A 157 11.18 -9.23 -4.38
N GLY A 158 10.11 -9.78 -4.92
CA GLY A 158 9.23 -10.73 -4.27
C GLY A 158 8.53 -11.59 -5.31
N SER A 159 7.73 -12.54 -4.86
CA SER A 159 6.94 -13.39 -5.75
C SER A 159 5.59 -13.69 -5.12
N VAL A 160 4.55 -13.79 -5.95
CA VAL A 160 3.21 -14.21 -5.50
C VAL A 160 3.15 -15.71 -5.20
N ARG A 161 4.08 -16.51 -5.76
CA ARG A 161 4.04 -17.97 -5.72
C ARG A 161 4.22 -18.58 -4.31
N PRO A 162 5.17 -18.12 -3.47
CA PRO A 162 5.32 -18.64 -2.10
C PRO A 162 4.05 -18.51 -1.25
N LEU A 163 3.37 -17.37 -1.33
CA LEU A 163 2.13 -17.14 -0.59
C LEU A 163 1.00 -18.04 -1.11
N ALA A 164 0.87 -18.17 -2.44
CA ALA A 164 -0.10 -19.09 -3.04
C ALA A 164 0.16 -20.54 -2.61
N ALA A 165 1.43 -20.97 -2.56
CA ALA A 165 1.81 -22.30 -2.10
C ALA A 165 1.47 -22.52 -0.60
N ALA A 166 1.71 -21.52 0.25
CA ALA A 166 1.33 -21.59 1.67
C ALA A 166 -0.19 -21.67 1.87
N ILE A 167 -0.97 -20.89 1.11
CA ILE A 167 -2.44 -20.95 1.13
C ILE A 167 -2.92 -22.34 0.68
N GLY A 168 -2.35 -22.87 -0.40
CA GLY A 168 -2.66 -24.22 -0.88
C GLY A 168 -2.37 -25.31 0.15
N ALA A 169 -1.22 -25.22 0.84
CA ALA A 169 -0.84 -26.15 1.90
C ALA A 169 -1.68 -26.03 3.17
N ALA A 170 -2.25 -24.85 3.45
CA ALA A 170 -3.11 -24.63 4.61
C ALA A 170 -4.49 -25.28 4.47
N GLY A 171 -4.94 -25.58 3.24
CA GLY A 171 -6.23 -26.24 3.00
C GLY A 171 -7.45 -25.37 3.33
N VAL A 172 -7.30 -24.04 3.27
CA VAL A 172 -8.36 -23.08 3.58
C VAL A 172 -9.40 -22.99 2.45
N SER A 173 -10.61 -22.56 2.79
CA SER A 173 -11.65 -22.25 1.80
C SER A 173 -11.25 -21.05 0.92
N ARG A 174 -11.94 -20.89 -0.22
CA ARG A 174 -11.71 -19.75 -1.11
C ARG A 174 -11.93 -18.41 -0.42
N ALA A 175 -12.98 -18.29 0.40
CA ALA A 175 -13.27 -17.05 1.12
C ALA A 175 -12.18 -16.70 2.15
N GLU A 176 -11.62 -17.71 2.81
CA GLU A 176 -10.50 -17.53 3.74
C GLU A 176 -9.20 -17.18 3.00
N ALA A 177 -8.93 -17.83 1.85
CA ALA A 177 -7.81 -17.48 0.99
C ALA A 177 -7.91 -16.02 0.50
N ASP A 178 -9.08 -15.61 0.01
CA ASP A 178 -9.34 -14.24 -0.44
C ASP A 178 -9.13 -13.24 0.71
N ARG A 179 -9.52 -13.60 1.94
CA ARG A 179 -9.31 -12.77 3.13
C ARG A 179 -7.84 -12.71 3.57
N ILE A 180 -7.10 -13.80 3.50
CA ILE A 180 -5.64 -13.81 3.74
C ILE A 180 -4.96 -12.88 2.73
N LEU A 181 -5.28 -13.04 1.45
CA LEU A 181 -4.73 -12.20 0.38
C LEU A 181 -5.06 -10.73 0.61
N ALA A 182 -6.31 -10.41 0.98
CA ALA A 182 -6.72 -9.04 1.29
C ALA A 182 -5.89 -8.42 2.44
N LEU A 183 -5.63 -9.17 3.52
CA LEU A 183 -4.83 -8.72 4.66
C LEU A 183 -3.35 -8.53 4.31
N VAL A 184 -2.77 -9.42 3.50
CA VAL A 184 -1.42 -9.23 2.97
C VAL A 184 -1.37 -8.02 2.04
N HIS A 185 -2.39 -7.85 1.19
CA HIS A 185 -2.49 -6.75 0.24
C HIS A 185 -2.61 -5.39 0.94
N SER A 186 -3.37 -5.30 2.03
CA SER A 186 -3.44 -4.09 2.86
C SER A 186 -2.26 -3.92 3.82
N SER A 187 -1.28 -4.84 3.79
CA SER A 187 -0.17 -4.89 4.74
C SER A 187 -0.63 -4.84 6.20
N ASP A 188 -1.80 -5.41 6.49
CA ASP A 188 -2.35 -5.57 7.84
C ASP A 188 -1.83 -6.87 8.45
N LEU A 189 -0.57 -6.87 8.89
CA LEU A 189 0.07 -8.07 9.43
C LEU A 189 -0.50 -8.45 10.81
N VAL A 190 -1.04 -7.48 11.54
CA VAL A 190 -1.75 -7.69 12.81
C VAL A 190 -3.08 -8.40 12.56
N GLY A 191 -3.87 -7.91 11.61
CA GLY A 191 -5.12 -8.52 11.18
C GLY A 191 -4.91 -9.91 10.58
N LEU A 192 -3.80 -10.11 9.84
CA LEU A 192 -3.39 -11.42 9.35
C LEU A 192 -3.14 -12.41 10.48
N ASP A 193 -2.38 -12.02 11.51
CA ASP A 193 -2.08 -12.91 12.63
C ASP A 193 -3.36 -13.33 13.38
N ALA A 194 -4.23 -12.36 13.65
CA ALA A 194 -5.52 -12.59 14.29
C ALA A 194 -6.43 -13.49 13.46
N PHE A 195 -6.51 -13.25 12.14
CA PHE A 195 -7.33 -14.07 11.26
C PHE A 195 -6.79 -15.50 11.17
N VAL A 196 -5.49 -15.68 10.93
CA VAL A 196 -4.87 -17.01 10.88
C VAL A 196 -5.02 -17.74 12.23
N ALA A 197 -5.04 -17.02 13.36
CA ALA A 197 -5.29 -17.62 14.68
C ALA A 197 -6.71 -18.17 14.85
N SER A 198 -7.67 -17.63 14.09
CA SER A 198 -9.07 -18.10 14.11
C SER A 198 -9.35 -19.27 13.17
N LEU A 199 -8.38 -19.63 12.30
CA LEU A 199 -8.54 -20.72 11.33
C LEU A 199 -8.15 -22.07 11.95
N ASP A 200 -8.85 -23.12 11.53
CA ASP A 200 -8.49 -24.51 11.84
C ASP A 200 -7.51 -25.04 10.77
N VAL A 201 -6.23 -24.66 10.89
CA VAL A 201 -5.17 -25.04 9.94
C VAL A 201 -3.97 -25.66 10.66
N PRO A 202 -3.16 -26.50 9.98
CA PRO A 202 -1.96 -27.07 10.59
C PRO A 202 -1.00 -26.00 11.10
N GLY A 203 -0.43 -26.21 12.30
CA GLY A 203 0.50 -25.26 12.93
C GLY A 203 1.65 -24.77 12.02
N PRO A 204 2.34 -25.65 11.28
CA PRO A 204 3.36 -25.21 10.32
C PRO A 204 2.82 -24.36 9.16
N ALA A 205 1.61 -24.64 8.67
CA ALA A 205 0.97 -23.84 7.64
C ALA A 205 0.56 -22.46 8.19
N ALA A 206 0.02 -22.40 9.41
CA ALA A 206 -0.24 -21.13 10.11
C ALA A 206 1.02 -20.29 10.28
N ALA A 207 2.14 -20.92 10.66
CA ALA A 207 3.43 -20.26 10.79
C ALA A 207 3.94 -19.72 9.44
N ALA A 208 3.79 -20.48 8.35
CA ALA A 208 4.14 -20.03 7.00
C ALA A 208 3.29 -18.82 6.57
N LEU A 209 1.98 -18.88 6.75
CA LEU A 209 1.07 -17.77 6.40
C LEU A 209 1.43 -16.47 7.12
N ARG A 210 1.80 -16.54 8.41
CA ARG A 210 2.21 -15.35 9.19
C ARG A 210 3.65 -14.91 8.92
N GLY A 211 4.56 -15.86 8.68
CA GLY A 211 5.99 -15.62 8.54
C GLY A 211 6.41 -15.13 7.16
N LEU A 212 5.72 -15.57 6.10
CA LEU A 212 6.06 -15.19 4.72
C LEU A 212 6.04 -13.67 4.51
N PRO A 213 4.96 -12.91 4.81
CA PRO A 213 4.94 -11.46 4.59
C PRO A 213 5.94 -10.68 5.45
N ARG A 214 6.63 -11.33 6.40
CA ARG A 214 7.66 -10.76 7.27
C ARG A 214 9.07 -11.17 6.87
N SER A 215 9.19 -12.05 5.88
CA SER A 215 10.47 -12.53 5.37
C SER A 215 11.04 -11.50 4.41
N MET A 216 12.13 -10.86 4.83
CA MET A 216 12.82 -9.85 4.04
C MET A 216 14.31 -9.79 4.37
N GLY A 217 15.13 -9.38 3.41
CA GLY A 217 16.58 -9.34 3.55
C GLY A 217 17.29 -9.62 2.23
N GLY A 218 18.50 -10.16 2.28
CA GLY A 218 19.20 -10.70 1.13
C GLY A 218 18.74 -12.12 0.79
N VAL A 219 19.64 -12.91 0.21
CA VAL A 219 19.37 -14.31 -0.19
C VAL A 219 18.96 -15.19 0.99
N GLU A 220 19.39 -14.86 2.20
CA GLU A 220 18.99 -15.53 3.45
C GLU A 220 17.48 -15.45 3.73
N ALA A 221 16.79 -14.42 3.21
CA ALA A 221 15.33 -14.36 3.31
C ALA A 221 14.66 -15.48 2.51
N LEU A 222 15.27 -15.90 1.39
CA LEU A 222 14.79 -17.03 0.59
C LEU A 222 14.96 -18.35 1.35
N ASP A 223 16.06 -18.50 2.12
CA ASP A 223 16.26 -19.67 2.98
C ASP A 223 15.19 -19.76 4.08
N ALA A 224 14.84 -18.63 4.68
CA ALA A 224 13.77 -18.55 5.68
C ALA A 224 12.40 -18.93 5.09
N VAL A 225 12.09 -18.44 3.88
CA VAL A 225 10.88 -18.84 3.15
C VAL A 225 10.86 -20.34 2.83
N ASP A 226 11.98 -20.88 2.35
CA ASP A 226 12.09 -22.31 2.04
C ASP A 226 11.88 -23.19 3.28
N ALA A 227 12.40 -22.76 4.45
CA ALA A 227 12.21 -23.45 5.71
C ALA A 227 10.74 -23.43 6.16
N LEU A 228 10.07 -22.27 6.08
CA LEU A 228 8.64 -22.13 6.42
C LEU A 228 7.76 -23.02 5.54
N LEU A 229 7.98 -22.96 4.22
CA LEU A 229 7.21 -23.74 3.25
C LEU A 229 7.51 -25.23 3.35
N GLY A 230 8.76 -25.61 3.58
CA GLY A 230 9.15 -27.01 3.82
C GLY A 230 8.50 -27.59 5.06
N ALA A 231 8.44 -26.83 6.17
CA ALA A 231 7.73 -27.23 7.37
C ALA A 231 6.21 -27.38 7.15
N ALA A 232 5.63 -26.57 6.26
CA ALA A 232 4.24 -26.67 5.83
C ALA A 232 3.97 -27.80 4.82
N GLY A 233 4.98 -28.59 4.44
CA GLY A 233 4.83 -29.73 3.52
C GLY A 233 4.86 -29.36 2.04
N VAL A 234 5.26 -28.14 1.69
CA VAL A 234 5.41 -27.71 0.28
C VAL A 234 6.71 -28.26 -0.29
N ALA A 235 6.61 -28.98 -1.41
CA ALA A 235 7.76 -29.52 -2.14
C ALA A 235 8.64 -28.39 -2.67
N GLU A 236 9.96 -28.61 -2.72
CA GLU A 236 10.95 -27.58 -3.08
C GLU A 236 10.66 -26.92 -4.43
N ALA A 237 10.23 -27.71 -5.43
CA ALA A 237 9.89 -27.21 -6.76
C ALA A 237 8.70 -26.22 -6.77
N ASP A 238 7.81 -26.31 -5.79
CA ASP A 238 6.57 -25.52 -5.74
C ASP A 238 6.71 -24.25 -4.87
N ARG A 239 7.87 -24.02 -4.26
CA ARG A 239 8.09 -22.91 -3.33
C ARG A 239 8.23 -21.54 -4.00
N GLY A 240 8.65 -21.52 -5.27
CA GLY A 240 8.84 -20.28 -6.03
C GLY A 240 10.05 -19.42 -5.62
N THR A 241 10.95 -19.93 -4.79
CA THR A 241 12.20 -19.26 -4.35
C THR A 241 13.37 -19.48 -5.32
N ALA A 242 13.39 -20.60 -6.05
CA ALA A 242 14.47 -20.95 -6.97
C ALA A 242 14.67 -19.90 -8.07
N GLU A 243 13.57 -19.37 -8.64
CA GLU A 243 13.60 -18.30 -9.65
C GLU A 243 14.20 -17.00 -9.08
N LEU A 244 13.87 -16.66 -7.83
CA LEU A 244 14.42 -15.50 -7.15
C LEU A 244 15.93 -15.64 -6.88
N ARG A 245 16.40 -16.86 -6.56
CA ARG A 245 17.84 -17.14 -6.42
C ARG A 245 18.57 -17.03 -7.75
N ALA A 246 17.99 -17.56 -8.83
CA ALA A 246 18.55 -17.44 -10.17
C ALA A 246 18.67 -15.96 -10.58
N LEU A 247 17.63 -15.17 -10.32
CA LEU A 247 17.65 -13.72 -10.52
C LEU A 247 18.77 -13.05 -9.71
N ALA A 248 18.88 -13.36 -8.42
CA ALA A 248 19.94 -12.82 -7.56
C ALA A 248 21.34 -13.04 -8.14
N GLY A 249 21.60 -14.26 -8.64
CA GLY A 249 22.86 -14.60 -9.28
C GLY A 249 23.09 -13.84 -10.59
N ALA A 250 22.06 -13.69 -11.41
CA ALA A 250 22.14 -13.01 -12.71
C ALA A 250 22.43 -11.51 -12.61
N VAL A 251 21.91 -10.84 -11.57
CA VAL A 251 22.07 -9.38 -11.38
C VAL A 251 23.03 -8.99 -10.26
N ALA A 252 23.80 -9.94 -9.71
CA ALA A 252 24.68 -9.74 -8.56
C ALA A 252 25.72 -8.61 -8.75
N SER A 253 26.13 -8.33 -9.99
CA SER A 253 27.09 -7.28 -10.35
C SER A 253 26.43 -5.92 -10.66
N GLY A 254 25.11 -5.80 -10.50
CA GLY A 254 24.38 -4.56 -10.76
C GLY A 254 24.82 -3.42 -9.83
N PRO A 255 24.67 -2.15 -10.26
CA PRO A 255 25.16 -0.98 -9.51
C PRO A 255 24.33 -0.64 -8.27
N VAL A 256 23.22 -1.35 -8.04
CA VAL A 256 22.26 -1.10 -6.97
C VAL A 256 22.06 -2.41 -6.19
N PRO A 257 21.98 -2.38 -4.85
CA PRO A 257 21.66 -3.58 -4.07
C PRO A 257 20.32 -4.21 -4.45
N LEU A 258 20.30 -5.54 -4.47
CA LEU A 258 19.09 -6.36 -4.57
C LEU A 258 18.72 -6.87 -3.16
N ALA A 259 17.44 -6.78 -2.81
CA ALA A 259 16.88 -7.38 -1.62
C ALA A 259 15.60 -8.15 -1.95
N PHE A 260 15.19 -9.03 -1.06
CA PHE A 260 13.93 -9.77 -1.13
C PHE A 260 12.98 -9.32 -0.04
N ASP A 261 11.71 -9.24 -0.37
CA ASP A 261 10.63 -8.90 0.56
C ASP A 261 9.31 -9.49 0.06
N PHE A 262 8.73 -10.41 0.81
CA PHE A 262 7.49 -11.07 0.44
C PHE A 262 6.22 -10.30 0.85
N SER A 263 6.36 -9.13 1.48
CA SER A 263 5.25 -8.19 1.68
C SER A 263 4.88 -7.40 0.43
N ILE A 264 5.78 -7.25 -0.57
CA ILE A 264 5.49 -6.47 -1.79
C ILE A 264 4.53 -7.18 -2.75
N ALA A 265 4.22 -8.45 -2.50
CA ALA A 265 3.20 -9.20 -3.23
C ALA A 265 1.83 -8.52 -3.19
N ASN A 266 1.63 -7.58 -2.26
CA ASN A 266 0.46 -6.71 -2.16
C ASN A 266 0.16 -5.84 -3.39
N SER A 267 1.09 -5.74 -4.33
CA SER A 267 1.10 -4.59 -5.22
C SER A 267 0.13 -4.69 -6.39
N PHE A 268 -0.18 -5.87 -6.95
CA PHE A 268 -1.07 -5.98 -8.11
C PHE A 268 -1.66 -7.39 -8.32
N ASP A 269 -2.95 -7.47 -8.64
CA ASP A 269 -3.65 -8.75 -8.86
C ASP A 269 -3.38 -9.41 -10.22
N TYR A 270 -2.70 -8.73 -11.15
CA TYR A 270 -2.41 -9.28 -12.48
C TYR A 270 -1.00 -9.89 -12.59
N TYR A 271 -0.15 -9.76 -11.57
CA TYR A 271 1.18 -10.36 -11.59
C TYR A 271 1.10 -11.86 -11.33
N THR A 272 1.83 -12.64 -12.13
CA THR A 272 1.81 -14.11 -12.12
C THR A 272 3.08 -14.73 -11.52
N GLY A 273 4.06 -13.91 -11.15
CA GLY A 273 5.35 -14.37 -10.66
C GLY A 273 6.12 -13.27 -9.94
N LEU A 274 7.29 -12.92 -10.47
CA LEU A 274 8.15 -11.87 -9.92
C LEU A 274 7.38 -10.54 -9.81
N VAL A 275 7.53 -9.88 -8.67
CA VAL A 275 7.15 -8.49 -8.43
C VAL A 275 8.39 -7.77 -7.93
N PHE A 276 8.63 -6.53 -8.37
CA PHE A 276 9.74 -5.75 -7.86
C PHE A 276 9.42 -4.25 -7.80
N LYS A 277 10.10 -3.57 -6.87
CA LYS A 277 10.02 -2.12 -6.67
C LYS A 277 11.40 -1.57 -6.38
N ALA A 278 11.60 -0.29 -6.68
CA ALA A 278 12.79 0.44 -6.27
C ALA A 278 12.46 1.49 -5.23
N PHE A 279 13.26 1.53 -4.16
CA PHE A 279 13.09 2.47 -3.05
C PHE A 279 14.35 3.31 -2.87
N ALA A 280 14.19 4.62 -2.76
CA ALA A 280 15.26 5.55 -2.45
C ALA A 280 15.24 5.89 -0.95
N PRO A 281 16.38 5.96 -0.26
CA PRO A 281 16.45 6.38 1.14
C PRO A 281 15.81 7.75 1.35
N GLY A 282 15.07 7.92 2.45
CA GLY A 282 14.40 9.18 2.79
C GLY A 282 13.18 9.55 1.94
N PHE A 283 12.89 8.81 0.87
CA PHE A 283 11.72 9.06 0.03
C PHE A 283 10.56 8.12 0.42
N SER A 284 9.35 8.66 0.59
CA SER A 284 8.22 7.94 1.20
C SER A 284 7.55 6.89 0.29
N SER A 285 7.84 6.90 -1.01
CA SER A 285 7.18 6.02 -1.99
C SER A 285 8.19 5.31 -2.89
N SER A 286 7.75 4.28 -3.62
CA SER A 286 8.63 3.64 -4.62
C SER A 286 8.79 4.52 -5.85
N VAL A 287 10.01 4.58 -6.39
CA VAL A 287 10.34 5.32 -7.63
C VAL A 287 10.08 4.48 -8.88
N ALA A 288 10.14 3.16 -8.74
CA ALA A 288 9.83 2.18 -9.78
C ALA A 288 8.93 1.07 -9.23
N SER A 289 8.18 0.44 -10.13
CA SER A 289 7.47 -0.81 -9.88
C SER A 289 7.37 -1.60 -11.17
N GLY A 290 7.52 -2.91 -11.07
CA GLY A 290 7.44 -3.83 -12.20
C GLY A 290 7.19 -5.26 -11.75
N GLY A 291 7.13 -6.15 -12.72
CA GLY A 291 6.90 -7.56 -12.48
C GLY A 291 6.50 -8.30 -13.75
N ARG A 292 6.21 -9.58 -13.55
CA ARG A 292 5.79 -10.51 -14.59
C ARG A 292 4.28 -10.66 -14.65
N TYR A 293 3.68 -10.49 -15.82
CA TYR A 293 2.23 -10.31 -16.00
C TYR A 293 1.64 -11.17 -17.15
N ASP A 294 2.05 -12.43 -17.26
CA ASP A 294 1.66 -13.34 -18.36
C ASP A 294 0.14 -13.46 -18.57
N ALA A 295 -0.64 -13.38 -17.48
CA ALA A 295 -2.10 -13.46 -17.52
C ALA A 295 -2.73 -12.37 -18.40
N VAL A 296 -2.10 -11.19 -18.50
CA VAL A 296 -2.62 -10.08 -19.31
C VAL A 296 -2.63 -10.44 -20.80
N LEU A 297 -1.58 -11.09 -21.29
CA LEU A 297 -1.50 -11.50 -22.69
C LEU A 297 -2.42 -12.69 -22.97
N ALA A 298 -2.52 -13.63 -22.02
CA ALA A 298 -3.46 -14.74 -22.12
C ALA A 298 -4.92 -14.24 -22.25
N ASN A 299 -5.31 -13.22 -21.48
CA ASN A 299 -6.64 -12.61 -21.55
C ASN A 299 -6.89 -11.83 -22.85
N LEU A 300 -5.82 -11.46 -23.57
CA LEU A 300 -5.86 -10.81 -24.87
C LEU A 300 -5.74 -11.80 -26.04
N ASP A 301 -6.03 -13.07 -25.80
CA ASP A 301 -6.00 -14.15 -26.79
C ASP A 301 -4.60 -14.46 -27.33
N VAL A 302 -3.54 -14.11 -26.58
CA VAL A 302 -2.14 -14.45 -26.86
C VAL A 302 -1.58 -15.33 -25.72
N PRO A 303 -2.10 -16.56 -25.54
CA PRO A 303 -1.66 -17.45 -24.48
C PRO A 303 -0.21 -17.91 -24.70
N ALA A 304 0.45 -18.34 -23.63
CA ALA A 304 1.82 -18.88 -23.62
C ALA A 304 2.93 -17.88 -24.00
N VAL A 305 2.64 -16.58 -24.11
CA VAL A 305 3.65 -15.53 -24.28
C VAL A 305 3.88 -14.85 -22.94
N GLY A 306 5.07 -15.06 -22.37
CA GLY A 306 5.48 -14.40 -21.13
C GLY A 306 5.71 -12.90 -21.32
N ALA A 307 5.44 -12.10 -20.29
CA ALA A 307 5.67 -10.66 -20.34
C ALA A 307 6.17 -10.11 -19.00
N CYS A 308 7.23 -9.31 -19.05
CA CYS A 308 7.85 -8.71 -17.87
C CYS A 308 8.26 -7.27 -18.18
N GLY A 309 8.09 -6.36 -17.23
CA GLY A 309 8.38 -4.96 -17.45
C GLY A 309 8.33 -4.14 -16.18
N PHE A 310 8.64 -2.85 -16.30
CA PHE A 310 8.51 -1.89 -15.21
C PHE A 310 8.17 -0.50 -15.70
N ALA A 311 7.63 0.29 -14.77
CA ALA A 311 7.46 1.72 -14.94
C ALA A 311 8.11 2.49 -13.77
N LEU A 312 8.79 3.57 -14.14
CA LEU A 312 9.28 4.65 -13.29
C LEU A 312 8.30 5.82 -13.34
N SER A 313 8.16 6.56 -12.25
CA SER A 313 7.54 7.90 -12.29
C SER A 313 8.63 8.96 -12.35
N LEU A 314 8.59 9.80 -13.38
CA LEU A 314 9.55 10.89 -13.54
C LEU A 314 9.52 11.85 -12.34
N GLU A 315 8.33 12.21 -11.89
CA GLU A 315 8.12 13.09 -10.73
C GLU A 315 8.68 12.49 -9.44
N ARG A 316 8.51 11.18 -9.23
CA ARG A 316 9.05 10.50 -8.05
C ARG A 316 10.57 10.36 -8.13
N LEU A 317 11.12 10.14 -9.31
CA LEU A 317 12.58 10.15 -9.51
C LEU A 317 13.17 11.53 -9.18
N GLN A 318 12.55 12.60 -9.66
CA GLN A 318 12.96 13.97 -9.31
C GLN A 318 12.86 14.22 -7.80
N GLY A 319 11.73 13.91 -7.18
CA GLY A 319 11.55 14.10 -5.74
C GLY A 319 12.54 13.29 -4.90
N ALA A 320 12.91 12.09 -5.33
CA ALA A 320 13.95 11.28 -4.66
C ALA A 320 15.36 11.89 -4.81
N LEU A 321 15.67 12.53 -5.94
CA LEU A 321 16.92 13.27 -6.14
C LEU A 321 16.97 14.53 -5.26
N ASP A 322 15.86 15.27 -5.14
CA ASP A 322 15.76 16.46 -4.29
C ASP A 322 15.97 16.15 -2.80
N VAL A 323 15.45 15.01 -2.32
CA VAL A 323 15.64 14.56 -0.93
C VAL A 323 17.12 14.22 -0.65
N ARG A 324 17.82 13.60 -1.60
CA ARG A 324 19.27 13.30 -1.45
C ARG A 324 20.09 14.55 -1.22
N ASP A 325 19.79 15.62 -1.94
CA ASP A 325 20.53 16.90 -1.81
C ASP A 325 20.26 17.57 -0.45
N GLY A 326 19.22 17.15 0.28
CA GLY A 326 18.79 17.69 1.56
C GLY A 326 19.27 16.96 2.83
N GLY A 327 19.88 15.77 2.73
CA GLY A 327 20.43 15.05 3.90
C GLY A 327 20.57 13.53 3.68
N GLY A 328 21.79 13.02 3.87
CA GLY A 328 22.15 11.61 3.67
C GLY A 328 21.64 10.64 4.75
N ASP A 329 22.20 9.43 4.73
CA ASP A 329 21.87 8.24 5.55
C ASP A 329 21.95 8.42 7.08
N ASP A 330 22.30 9.62 7.56
CA ASP A 330 22.56 9.98 8.96
C ASP A 330 21.40 10.78 9.59
N ARG A 331 20.21 10.76 8.98
CA ARG A 331 19.04 11.46 9.54
C ARG A 331 18.41 10.66 10.70
N PRO A 332 17.86 11.36 11.72
CA PRO A 332 17.18 10.69 12.82
C PRO A 332 15.97 9.89 12.34
N LEU A 333 15.68 8.79 13.03
CA LEU A 333 14.46 8.02 12.85
C LEU A 333 13.28 8.85 13.36
N ARG A 334 12.33 9.18 12.49
CA ARG A 334 11.16 9.98 12.86
C ARG A 334 9.99 9.09 13.26
N VAL A 335 9.51 9.25 14.49
CA VAL A 335 8.40 8.46 15.04
C VAL A 335 7.21 9.37 15.32
N ALA A 336 6.08 9.13 14.66
CA ALA A 336 4.82 9.81 14.95
C ALA A 336 4.20 9.27 16.25
N VAL A 337 4.11 10.12 17.28
CA VAL A 337 3.59 9.77 18.60
C VAL A 337 2.21 10.41 18.79
N PRO A 338 1.17 9.63 19.18
CA PRO A 338 -0.19 10.14 19.28
C PRO A 338 -0.39 10.97 20.56
N LYS A 339 -1.06 12.11 20.45
CA LYS A 339 -1.56 12.90 21.59
C LYS A 339 -2.78 12.24 22.24
N GLY A 340 -3.12 12.71 23.43
CA GLY A 340 -4.35 12.34 24.13
C GLY A 340 -4.17 11.06 24.95
N SER A 341 -5.20 10.21 24.99
CA SER A 341 -5.25 9.02 25.84
C SER A 341 -4.17 7.98 25.51
N LEU A 342 -3.68 7.93 24.28
CA LEU A 342 -2.63 7.01 23.85
C LEU A 342 -1.21 7.50 24.19
N PHE A 343 -1.03 8.77 24.56
CA PHE A 343 0.30 9.38 24.69
C PHE A 343 1.13 8.72 25.80
N GLY A 344 0.62 8.68 27.04
CA GLY A 344 1.34 8.12 28.19
C GLY A 344 1.77 6.66 27.97
N PRO A 345 0.83 5.74 27.67
CA PRO A 345 1.16 4.35 27.37
C PRO A 345 2.14 4.17 26.21
N CYS A 346 2.04 5.02 25.17
CA CYS A 346 2.99 4.99 24.06
C CYS A 346 4.40 5.37 24.51
N VAL A 347 4.56 6.42 25.32
CA VAL A 347 5.85 6.85 25.86
C VAL A 347 6.46 5.77 26.76
N ASP A 348 5.67 5.17 27.64
CA ASP A 348 6.13 4.07 28.51
C ASP A 348 6.61 2.86 27.70
N LEU A 349 5.90 2.51 26.62
CA LEU A 349 6.28 1.40 25.77
C LEU A 349 7.54 1.70 24.94
N LEU A 350 7.71 2.95 24.46
CA LEU A 350 8.94 3.37 23.77
C LEU A 350 10.16 3.31 24.71
N GLU A 351 9.99 3.68 25.97
CA GLU A 351 11.04 3.54 27.01
C GLU A 351 11.36 2.07 27.29
N ALA A 352 10.34 1.22 27.45
CA ALA A 352 10.51 -0.21 27.65
C ALA A 352 11.17 -0.90 26.45
N ALA A 353 10.89 -0.41 25.24
CA ALA A 353 11.60 -0.83 24.04
C ALA A 353 13.05 -0.37 24.08
N GLY A 354 13.42 0.68 24.83
CA GLY A 354 14.78 1.20 25.04
C GLY A 354 15.09 2.45 24.20
N LEU A 355 14.09 3.24 23.83
CA LEU A 355 14.27 4.52 23.15
C LEU A 355 14.36 5.66 24.20
N PRO A 356 15.09 6.75 23.89
CA PRO A 356 15.24 7.88 24.81
C PRO A 356 13.96 8.73 24.87
N VAL A 357 13.26 8.75 26.01
CA VAL A 357 11.96 9.45 26.13
C VAL A 357 11.95 10.61 27.13
N ASP A 358 13.06 10.94 27.77
CA ASP A 358 13.09 11.96 28.85
C ASP A 358 12.48 13.29 28.40
N ASP A 359 12.91 13.81 27.24
CA ASP A 359 12.39 15.06 26.66
C ASP A 359 10.99 14.91 26.06
N LEU A 360 10.57 13.68 25.76
CA LEU A 360 9.24 13.35 25.24
C LEU A 360 8.20 13.24 26.37
N ARG A 361 8.59 12.79 27.58
CA ARG A 361 7.70 12.67 28.75
C ARG A 361 7.10 14.02 29.14
N ASP A 362 7.88 15.10 29.04
CA ASP A 362 7.41 16.47 29.21
C ASP A 362 7.81 17.37 28.02
N PRO A 363 7.08 17.30 26.90
CA PRO A 363 7.43 18.05 25.69
C PRO A 363 6.98 19.52 25.77
N GLY A 364 6.20 19.89 26.80
CA GLY A 364 5.53 21.18 26.90
C GLY A 364 4.68 21.50 25.66
N ARG A 365 5.08 22.54 24.92
CA ARG A 365 4.41 22.95 23.65
C ARG A 365 5.12 22.48 22.38
N ARG A 366 6.26 21.77 22.50
CA ARG A 366 7.00 21.27 21.35
C ARG A 366 6.16 20.24 20.60
N LEU A 367 6.18 20.31 19.26
CA LEU A 367 5.55 19.31 18.39
C LEU A 367 6.56 18.32 17.81
N VAL A 368 7.83 18.69 17.85
CA VAL A 368 8.96 17.86 17.42
C VAL A 368 9.95 17.84 18.57
N VAL A 369 10.34 16.65 19.00
CA VAL A 369 11.28 16.43 20.11
C VAL A 369 12.42 15.55 19.60
N ALA A 370 13.62 16.13 19.49
CA ALA A 370 14.83 15.39 19.15
C ALA A 370 15.39 14.70 20.41
N ALA A 371 15.73 13.42 20.29
CA ALA A 371 16.30 12.63 21.37
C ALA A 371 17.32 11.62 20.78
N GLY A 372 18.59 12.00 20.77
CA GLY A 372 19.66 11.17 20.18
C GLY A 372 19.50 11.01 18.66
N ASP A 373 19.43 9.76 18.19
CA ASP A 373 19.25 9.37 16.79
C ASP A 373 17.76 9.24 16.39
N VAL A 374 16.84 9.71 17.25
CA VAL A 374 15.39 9.63 17.08
C VAL A 374 14.77 11.03 17.19
N GLU A 375 13.73 11.27 16.40
CA GLU A 375 12.92 12.49 16.46
C GLU A 375 11.44 12.12 16.59
N TYR A 376 10.80 12.55 17.67
CA TYR A 376 9.38 12.30 17.92
C TYR A 376 8.53 13.43 17.35
N VAL A 377 7.58 13.08 16.50
CA VAL A 377 6.61 14.02 15.91
C VAL A 377 5.27 13.81 16.62
N ILE A 378 4.88 14.76 17.47
CA ILE A 378 3.71 14.62 18.33
C ILE A 378 2.45 15.11 17.59
N VAL A 379 1.58 14.17 17.21
CA VAL A 379 0.43 14.41 16.31
C VAL A 379 -0.88 13.92 16.92
N ARG A 380 -2.04 14.35 16.37
CA ARG A 380 -3.31 13.70 16.74
C ARG A 380 -3.31 12.27 16.20
N ALA A 381 -3.92 11.33 16.93
CA ALA A 381 -3.96 9.92 16.50
C ALA A 381 -4.54 9.75 15.09
N THR A 382 -5.57 10.52 14.74
CA THR A 382 -6.19 10.54 13.40
C THR A 382 -5.27 11.05 12.30
N ASP A 383 -4.28 11.88 12.63
CA ASP A 383 -3.36 12.48 11.67
C ASP A 383 -2.08 11.63 11.50
N ALA A 384 -1.77 10.75 12.46
CA ALA A 384 -0.56 9.93 12.43
C ALA A 384 -0.40 9.08 11.14
N PRO A 385 -1.46 8.42 10.60
CA PRO A 385 -1.36 7.72 9.33
C PRO A 385 -0.85 8.60 8.18
N ALA A 386 -1.38 9.82 8.08
CA ALA A 386 -1.03 10.78 7.04
C ALA A 386 0.42 11.28 7.18
N PHE A 387 0.87 11.57 8.39
CA PHE A 387 2.26 11.96 8.65
C PHE A 387 3.25 10.89 8.20
N VAL A 388 2.94 9.61 8.40
CA VAL A 388 3.80 8.52 7.95
C VAL A 388 3.71 8.29 6.44
N ALA A 389 2.49 8.23 5.89
CA ALA A 389 2.28 7.97 4.45
C ALA A 389 2.94 9.02 3.55
N TRP A 390 3.00 10.28 4.00
CA TRP A 390 3.53 11.39 3.22
C TRP A 390 4.96 11.80 3.60
N GLY A 391 5.65 11.00 4.43
CA GLY A 391 7.07 11.20 4.75
C GLY A 391 7.37 12.27 5.82
N GLY A 392 6.36 12.69 6.59
CA GLY A 392 6.55 13.50 7.80
C GLY A 392 7.13 12.70 8.97
N ALA A 393 6.91 11.38 8.98
CA ALA A 393 7.53 10.42 9.90
C ALA A 393 7.80 9.08 9.18
N ASP A 394 8.70 8.26 9.73
CA ASP A 394 9.07 6.97 9.16
C ASP A 394 8.14 5.84 9.63
N CYS A 395 7.75 5.94 10.89
CA CYS A 395 6.82 5.03 11.56
C CYS A 395 5.98 5.80 12.58
N GLY A 396 4.98 5.14 13.16
CA GLY A 396 4.09 5.79 14.12
C GLY A 396 3.25 4.83 14.93
N VAL A 397 2.53 5.42 15.89
CA VAL A 397 1.55 4.73 16.72
C VAL A 397 0.20 5.46 16.67
N CYS A 398 -0.87 4.72 16.40
CA CYS A 398 -2.24 5.19 16.53
C CYS A 398 -3.21 4.01 16.67
N GLY A 399 -4.49 4.28 16.88
CA GLY A 399 -5.50 3.22 16.95
C GLY A 399 -5.81 2.61 15.58
N THR A 400 -6.25 1.34 15.58
CA THR A 400 -6.78 0.67 14.38
C THR A 400 -7.89 1.48 13.70
N ASP A 401 -8.70 2.19 14.49
CA ASP A 401 -9.74 3.10 14.01
C ASP A 401 -9.18 4.16 13.04
N SER A 402 -8.06 4.77 13.42
CA SER A 402 -7.41 5.83 12.65
C SER A 402 -6.75 5.28 11.38
N LEU A 403 -6.15 4.10 11.45
CA LEU A 403 -5.55 3.43 10.27
C LEU A 403 -6.62 3.03 9.25
N PHE A 404 -7.71 2.42 9.71
CA PHE A 404 -8.83 2.01 8.86
C PHE A 404 -9.52 3.20 8.19
N GLU A 405 -9.78 4.27 8.96
CA GLU A 405 -10.46 5.45 8.45
C GLU A 405 -9.59 6.24 7.46
N ALA A 406 -8.28 6.29 7.69
CA ALA A 406 -7.34 6.95 6.79
C ALA A 406 -7.26 6.25 5.43
N ASP A 407 -7.27 4.90 5.40
CA ASP A 407 -7.18 4.09 4.17
C ASP A 407 -5.98 4.49 3.30
N LEU A 408 -4.80 4.50 3.93
CA LEU A 408 -3.51 4.84 3.33
C LEU A 408 -2.63 3.60 3.24
N ASP A 409 -1.76 3.57 2.23
CA ASP A 409 -0.76 2.51 2.04
C ASP A 409 0.29 2.56 3.15
N LEU A 410 0.08 1.76 4.20
CA LEU A 410 0.89 1.68 5.41
C LEU A 410 1.09 0.23 5.81
N VAL A 411 2.25 -0.09 6.38
CA VAL A 411 2.54 -1.43 6.88
C VAL A 411 2.21 -1.49 8.36
N GLN A 412 1.22 -2.28 8.76
CA GLN A 412 0.81 -2.44 10.15
C GLN A 412 1.57 -3.62 10.77
N LEU A 413 2.45 -3.35 11.72
CA LEU A 413 3.51 -4.26 12.14
C LEU A 413 3.17 -5.02 13.43
N GLU A 414 2.75 -4.29 14.46
CA GLU A 414 2.54 -4.83 15.81
C GLU A 414 1.25 -4.31 16.46
N ASP A 415 0.54 -5.18 17.17
CA ASP A 415 -0.49 -4.78 18.14
C ASP A 415 0.18 -4.46 19.48
N LEU A 416 0.02 -3.24 19.95
CA LEU A 416 0.65 -2.77 21.18
C LEU A 416 -0.16 -3.09 22.44
N ARG A 417 -1.35 -3.69 22.28
CA ARG A 417 -2.22 -4.19 23.37
C ARG A 417 -2.60 -3.16 24.44
N PHE A 418 -2.56 -1.88 24.11
CA PHE A 418 -3.13 -0.81 24.92
C PHE A 418 -4.11 0.03 24.11
N GLY A 419 -4.88 0.89 24.80
CA GLY A 419 -5.87 1.74 24.14
C GLY A 419 -7.08 0.96 23.61
N ALA A 420 -7.39 -0.18 24.22
CA ALA A 420 -8.51 -1.04 23.82
C ALA A 420 -9.83 -0.26 23.86
N CYS A 421 -10.53 -0.27 22.73
CA CYS A 421 -11.90 0.22 22.60
C CYS A 421 -12.63 -0.60 21.54
N ARG A 422 -13.95 -0.44 21.47
CA ARG A 422 -14.77 -1.10 20.44
C ARG A 422 -15.71 -0.11 19.80
N PHE A 423 -15.99 -0.31 18.53
CA PHE A 423 -17.05 0.40 17.83
C PHE A 423 -18.42 -0.15 18.22
N VAL A 424 -19.37 0.75 18.37
CA VAL A 424 -20.77 0.40 18.63
C VAL A 424 -21.70 1.22 17.75
N VAL A 425 -22.86 0.64 17.45
CA VAL A 425 -24.01 1.38 16.96
C VAL A 425 -24.87 1.72 18.16
N ALA A 426 -25.25 2.99 18.31
CA ALA A 426 -26.09 3.44 19.41
C ALA A 426 -27.24 4.33 18.93
N GLU A 427 -28.35 4.32 19.66
CA GLU A 427 -29.54 5.13 19.39
C GLU A 427 -30.09 5.79 20.67
N PRO A 428 -30.93 6.83 20.59
CA PRO A 428 -31.48 7.47 21.78
C PRO A 428 -32.37 6.54 22.60
N ALA A 429 -32.08 6.42 23.89
CA ALA A 429 -32.80 5.57 24.83
C ALA A 429 -34.30 5.92 24.90
N GLY A 430 -34.62 7.21 24.88
CA GLY A 430 -36.00 7.73 24.96
C GLY A 430 -36.85 7.47 23.71
N SER A 431 -36.25 7.03 22.61
CA SER A 431 -36.93 6.73 21.35
C SER A 431 -36.45 5.41 20.73
N ALA A 432 -36.13 4.43 21.58
CA ALA A 432 -35.69 3.11 21.12
C ALA A 432 -36.70 2.49 20.13
N GLY A 433 -36.21 1.95 19.02
CA GLY A 433 -37.02 1.41 17.91
C GLY A 433 -37.58 2.45 16.93
N ALA A 434 -37.44 3.75 17.20
CA ALA A 434 -37.80 4.80 16.23
C ALA A 434 -36.92 4.74 14.99
N ALA A 435 -35.65 4.35 15.13
CA ALA A 435 -34.72 4.15 14.01
C ALA A 435 -35.21 3.06 13.04
N ASP A 436 -35.71 1.94 13.56
CA ASP A 436 -36.21 0.83 12.73
C ASP A 436 -37.50 1.23 11.99
N ALA A 437 -38.40 1.95 12.65
CA ALA A 437 -39.59 2.52 12.00
C ALA A 437 -39.22 3.53 10.91
N ALA A 438 -38.19 4.35 11.16
CA ALA A 438 -37.61 5.27 10.20
C ALA A 438 -37.04 4.54 8.98
N PHE A 439 -36.31 3.45 9.21
CA PHE A 439 -35.74 2.58 8.18
C PHE A 439 -36.84 1.91 7.36
N ALA A 440 -37.86 1.32 7.99
CA ALA A 440 -38.97 0.68 7.29
C ALA A 440 -39.69 1.65 6.31
N ARG A 441 -39.70 2.95 6.63
CA ARG A 441 -40.28 3.98 5.77
C ARG A 441 -39.32 4.47 4.67
N ARG A 442 -38.03 4.63 4.97
CA ARG A 442 -37.02 5.25 4.07
C ARG A 442 -36.25 4.24 3.21
N GLY A 443 -36.09 3.02 3.70
CA GLY A 443 -35.16 2.02 3.16
C GLY A 443 -33.70 2.25 3.57
N SER A 444 -33.39 3.25 4.40
CA SER A 444 -32.03 3.56 4.87
C SER A 444 -32.02 4.11 6.31
N TYR A 445 -30.96 3.82 7.05
CA TYR A 445 -30.66 4.49 8.32
C TYR A 445 -29.90 5.78 8.05
N ARG A 446 -30.16 6.85 8.81
CA ARG A 446 -29.25 8.01 8.86
C ARG A 446 -28.34 7.88 10.07
N VAL A 447 -27.04 7.86 9.85
CA VAL A 447 -26.06 7.59 10.91
C VAL A 447 -25.07 8.73 11.02
N ALA A 448 -24.98 9.34 12.21
CA ALA A 448 -23.96 10.34 12.50
C ALA A 448 -22.68 9.67 13.02
N THR A 449 -21.52 10.04 12.46
CA THR A 449 -20.24 9.41 12.82
C THR A 449 -19.05 10.31 12.47
N LYS A 450 -17.94 10.13 13.19
CA LYS A 450 -16.61 10.63 12.76
C LYS A 450 -15.83 9.62 11.91
N TYR A 451 -16.36 8.41 11.74
CA TYR A 451 -15.72 7.29 11.08
C TYR A 451 -16.56 6.78 9.90
N PRO A 452 -16.67 7.57 8.81
CA PRO A 452 -17.53 7.22 7.69
C PRO A 452 -17.13 5.91 7.01
N ARG A 453 -15.83 5.57 6.89
CA ARG A 453 -15.42 4.29 6.30
C ARG A 453 -15.76 3.11 7.20
N VAL A 454 -15.48 3.20 8.49
CA VAL A 454 -15.85 2.12 9.45
C VAL A 454 -17.35 1.90 9.43
N THR A 455 -18.12 2.99 9.44
CA THR A 455 -19.59 2.95 9.40
C THR A 455 -20.08 2.30 8.10
N GLN A 456 -19.57 2.72 6.94
CA GLN A 456 -19.95 2.13 5.66
C GLN A 456 -19.64 0.62 5.62
N ALA A 457 -18.43 0.23 6.02
CA ALA A 457 -18.01 -1.16 6.02
C ALA A 457 -18.90 -2.05 6.91
N TYR A 458 -19.29 -1.55 8.09
CA TYR A 458 -20.21 -2.27 8.97
C TYR A 458 -21.59 -2.46 8.35
N PHE A 459 -22.21 -1.38 7.87
CA PHE A 459 -23.55 -1.44 7.28
C PHE A 459 -23.61 -2.28 6.00
N ASP A 460 -22.55 -2.26 5.18
CA ASP A 460 -22.39 -3.15 4.03
C ASP A 460 -22.33 -4.63 4.47
N SER A 461 -21.60 -4.92 5.55
CA SER A 461 -21.44 -6.30 6.06
C SER A 461 -22.74 -6.91 6.57
N VAL A 462 -23.64 -6.10 7.15
CA VAL A 462 -24.97 -6.54 7.61
C VAL A 462 -26.07 -6.34 6.56
N GLY A 463 -25.72 -5.95 5.33
CA GLY A 463 -26.65 -5.78 4.21
C GLY A 463 -27.72 -4.68 4.43
N CYS A 464 -27.40 -3.64 5.21
CA CYS A 464 -28.33 -2.58 5.55
C CYS A 464 -27.92 -1.24 4.89
N PRO A 465 -28.76 -0.63 4.04
CA PRO A 465 -28.44 0.69 3.46
C PRO A 465 -28.33 1.79 4.53
N VAL A 466 -27.34 2.67 4.35
CA VAL A 466 -27.04 3.76 5.29
C VAL A 466 -26.72 5.08 4.57
N ASP A 467 -27.27 6.16 5.10
CA ASP A 467 -26.95 7.54 4.77
C ASP A 467 -26.03 8.10 5.87
N ILE A 468 -24.75 8.30 5.55
CA ILE A 468 -23.74 8.69 6.54
C ILE A 468 -23.65 10.22 6.66
N LEU A 469 -23.82 10.73 7.88
CA LEU A 469 -23.60 12.11 8.26
C LEU A 469 -22.23 12.21 8.95
N ALA A 470 -21.21 12.60 8.17
CA ALA A 470 -19.85 12.79 8.69
C ALA A 470 -19.76 14.04 9.59
N LEU A 471 -19.29 13.85 10.81
CA LEU A 471 -19.08 14.88 11.83
C LEU A 471 -17.64 14.81 12.37
N HIS A 472 -17.11 15.92 12.88
CA HIS A 472 -15.74 15.97 13.39
C HIS A 472 -15.64 15.82 14.92
N GLY A 473 -16.78 15.79 15.61
CA GLY A 473 -16.90 15.66 17.07
C GLY A 473 -18.34 15.87 17.53
N ASN A 474 -18.64 15.54 18.79
CA ASN A 474 -19.97 15.62 19.41
C ASN A 474 -21.07 14.96 18.56
N ILE A 475 -20.83 13.73 18.14
CA ILE A 475 -21.71 13.06 17.18
C ILE A 475 -23.06 12.66 17.79
N GLU A 476 -23.11 12.57 19.12
CA GLU A 476 -24.30 12.35 19.94
C GLU A 476 -25.36 13.45 19.73
N LEU A 477 -24.93 14.65 19.34
CA LEU A 477 -25.85 15.73 18.97
C LEU A 477 -26.72 15.36 17.75
N GLY A 478 -26.21 14.51 16.84
CA GLY A 478 -26.92 14.11 15.63
C GLY A 478 -28.34 13.59 15.91
N PRO A 479 -28.49 12.54 16.72
CA PRO A 479 -29.82 12.10 17.16
C PRO A 479 -30.57 13.09 18.04
N ILE A 480 -29.89 13.80 18.95
CA ILE A 480 -30.53 14.76 19.88
C ILE A 480 -31.29 15.86 19.11
N VAL A 481 -30.74 16.36 18.01
CA VAL A 481 -31.37 17.40 17.18
C VAL A 481 -32.17 16.84 15.99
N GLY A 482 -32.34 15.51 15.90
CA GLY A 482 -33.10 14.85 14.84
C GLY A 482 -32.42 14.82 13.47
N MET A 483 -31.10 15.00 13.41
CA MET A 483 -30.32 14.91 12.16
C MET A 483 -30.02 13.46 11.77
N ALA A 484 -29.89 12.56 12.74
CA ALA A 484 -29.57 11.15 12.53
C ALA A 484 -30.47 10.24 13.38
N ASP A 485 -30.63 8.99 12.96
CA ASP A 485 -31.37 7.96 13.69
C ASP A 485 -30.48 7.27 14.72
N ARG A 486 -29.22 7.03 14.33
CA ARG A 486 -28.22 6.32 15.12
C ARG A 486 -26.87 7.04 15.04
N ILE A 487 -25.96 6.66 15.91
CA ILE A 487 -24.54 6.98 15.79
C ILE A 487 -23.70 5.72 15.64
N VAL A 488 -22.51 5.88 15.07
CA VAL A 488 -21.42 4.91 15.17
C VAL A 488 -20.21 5.61 15.76
N ASP A 489 -19.76 5.15 16.93
CA ASP A 489 -18.56 5.64 17.62
C ASP A 489 -17.78 4.52 18.29
N ILE A 490 -16.55 4.84 18.69
CA ILE A 490 -15.76 4.04 19.62
C ILE A 490 -16.20 4.28 21.06
N THR A 491 -16.12 3.24 21.87
CA THR A 491 -16.36 3.31 23.32
C THR A 491 -15.39 2.41 24.06
N ALA A 492 -14.85 2.91 25.17
CA ALA A 492 -14.02 2.13 26.09
C ALA A 492 -14.82 1.71 27.33
N THR A 493 -15.44 2.68 28.03
CA THR A 493 -16.21 2.43 29.28
C THR A 493 -17.73 2.62 29.11
N GLY A 494 -18.20 3.10 27.97
CA GLY A 494 -19.61 3.44 27.75
C GLY A 494 -20.10 4.72 28.43
N THR A 495 -19.20 5.49 29.06
CA THR A 495 -19.58 6.67 29.86
C THR A 495 -20.19 7.77 29.00
N THR A 496 -19.57 8.10 27.87
CA THR A 496 -20.08 9.11 26.93
C THR A 496 -21.48 8.79 26.41
N LEU A 497 -21.76 7.53 26.10
CA LEU A 497 -23.09 7.09 25.64
C LEU A 497 -24.14 7.27 26.74
N ARG A 498 -23.81 6.88 27.98
CA ARG A 498 -24.70 7.02 29.14
C ARG A 498 -24.99 8.49 29.47
N GLU A 499 -24.00 9.37 29.36
CA GLU A 499 -24.14 10.81 29.61
C GLU A 499 -25.01 11.51 28.56
N ASN A 500 -25.20 10.91 27.38
CA ASN A 500 -26.01 11.46 26.29
C ASN A 500 -27.30 10.65 26.03
N ASP A 501 -27.73 9.84 27.00
CA ASP A 501 -28.94 9.00 26.92
C ASP A 501 -28.98 8.11 25.65
N LEU A 502 -27.85 7.52 25.28
CA LEU A 502 -27.74 6.59 24.15
C LEU A 502 -27.64 5.13 24.64
N VAL A 503 -28.35 4.24 23.95
CA VAL A 503 -28.30 2.78 24.16
C VAL A 503 -27.63 2.10 22.99
N VAL A 504 -26.77 1.13 23.28
CA VAL A 504 -26.08 0.32 22.27
C VAL A 504 -27.07 -0.68 21.68
N VAL A 505 -27.16 -0.71 20.35
CA VAL A 505 -27.98 -1.67 19.60
C VAL A 505 -27.15 -2.72 18.86
N ALA A 506 -25.87 -2.44 18.65
CA ALA A 506 -24.89 -3.41 18.16
C ALA A 506 -23.49 -3.08 18.68
N ASP A 507 -22.73 -4.08 19.08
CA ASP A 507 -21.37 -3.94 19.63
C ASP A 507 -20.33 -4.84 18.96
N ASP A 508 -20.68 -5.43 17.82
CA ASP A 508 -19.88 -6.31 16.98
C ASP A 508 -19.31 -5.58 15.75
N VAL A 509 -19.20 -4.25 15.80
CA VAL A 509 -18.79 -3.42 14.67
C VAL A 509 -17.30 -3.62 14.35
N MET A 510 -16.42 -3.36 15.32
CA MET A 510 -14.96 -3.52 15.19
C MET A 510 -14.27 -3.30 16.54
N ASP A 511 -13.36 -4.19 16.92
CA ASP A 511 -12.44 -3.98 18.04
C ASP A 511 -11.22 -3.15 17.62
N CYS A 512 -10.72 -2.33 18.53
CA CYS A 512 -9.63 -1.40 18.28
C CYS A 512 -8.58 -1.48 19.39
N SER A 513 -7.31 -1.41 18.98
CA SER A 513 -6.15 -1.29 19.85
C SER A 513 -5.14 -0.34 19.21
N ALA A 514 -4.15 0.10 19.98
CA ALA A 514 -3.03 0.85 19.43
C ALA A 514 -2.13 -0.08 18.60
N ARG A 515 -1.79 0.35 17.39
CA ARG A 515 -0.90 -0.37 16.46
C ARG A 515 0.37 0.43 16.20
N PHE A 516 1.50 -0.27 16.06
CA PHE A 516 2.71 0.28 15.48
C PHE A 516 2.71 0.02 13.97
N PHE A 517 2.99 1.04 13.19
CA PHE A 517 2.94 0.99 11.73
C PHE A 517 4.06 1.82 11.10
N ALA A 518 4.35 1.57 9.82
CA ALA A 518 5.44 2.22 9.10
C ALA A 518 5.07 2.58 7.65
N GLY A 519 5.78 3.57 7.10
CA GLY A 519 5.70 3.90 5.69
C GLY A 519 6.28 2.76 4.85
N PRO A 520 5.66 2.36 3.73
CA PRO A 520 6.12 1.22 2.92
C PRO A 520 7.57 1.33 2.46
N ALA A 521 8.01 2.52 2.06
CA ALA A 521 9.40 2.75 1.65
C ALA A 521 10.36 2.68 2.83
N ALA A 522 10.06 3.40 3.92
CA ALA A 522 10.89 3.45 5.12
C ALA A 522 11.05 2.07 5.76
N PHE A 523 9.97 1.29 5.87
CA PHE A 523 9.99 -0.08 6.37
C PHE A 523 10.98 -0.98 5.62
N ARG A 524 11.21 -0.73 4.32
CA ARG A 524 12.07 -1.53 3.45
C ARG A 524 13.50 -1.03 3.43
N SER A 525 13.70 0.29 3.39
CA SER A 525 15.03 0.90 3.31
C SER A 525 15.71 1.09 4.66
N ASP A 526 14.97 1.16 5.79
CA ASP A 526 15.53 1.41 7.12
C ASP A 526 15.32 0.22 8.08
N ALA A 527 16.40 -0.49 8.37
CA ALA A 527 16.38 -1.64 9.28
C ALA A 527 16.03 -1.27 10.73
N ARG A 528 16.21 0.00 11.15
CA ARG A 528 15.90 0.47 12.52
C ARG A 528 14.42 0.33 12.84
N ILE A 529 13.54 0.51 11.84
CA ILE A 529 12.08 0.37 12.02
C ILE A 529 11.70 -1.07 12.37
N ARG A 530 12.33 -2.04 11.70
CA ARG A 530 12.07 -3.47 11.93
C ARG A 530 12.59 -3.92 13.28
N ALA A 531 13.80 -3.48 13.63
CA ALA A 531 14.38 -3.70 14.95
C ALA A 531 13.52 -3.08 16.07
N LEU A 532 12.96 -1.88 15.83
CA LEU A 532 12.04 -1.25 16.77
C LEU A 532 10.73 -2.03 16.91
N GLY A 533 10.13 -2.48 15.81
CA GLY A 533 8.94 -3.35 15.86
C GLY A 533 9.16 -4.59 16.70
N ALA A 534 10.28 -5.29 16.51
CA ALA A 534 10.65 -6.45 17.32
C ALA A 534 10.82 -6.10 18.82
N ARG A 535 11.50 -5.00 19.14
CA ARG A 535 11.67 -4.53 20.54
C ARG A 535 10.34 -4.16 21.20
N LEU A 536 9.43 -3.54 20.45
CA LEU A 536 8.08 -3.19 20.92
C LEU A 536 7.27 -4.46 21.21
N ARG A 537 7.29 -5.44 20.30
CA ARG A 537 6.66 -6.75 20.50
C ARG A 537 7.16 -7.44 21.77
N ASP A 538 8.48 -7.51 21.94
CA ASP A 538 9.10 -8.10 23.14
C ASP A 538 8.71 -7.35 24.42
N ALA A 539 8.56 -6.03 24.38
CA ALA A 539 8.13 -5.23 25.52
C ALA A 539 6.66 -5.47 25.87
N VAL A 540 5.79 -5.62 24.86
CA VAL A 540 4.36 -5.97 25.03
C VAL A 540 4.17 -7.38 25.58
N GLU A 541 5.07 -8.32 25.28
CA GLU A 541 4.99 -9.70 25.82
C GLU A 541 5.49 -9.82 27.27
N LYS A 542 6.30 -8.87 27.74
CA LYS A 542 6.88 -8.86 29.10
C LYS A 542 6.06 -8.09 30.13
N GLY A 543 5.29 -7.09 29.70
CA GLY A 543 4.39 -6.28 30.53
C GLY A 543 2.99 -6.86 30.57
#